data_AF-A0A812UKI8-F1
#
_entry.id   AF-A0A812UKI8-F1
#
_cell.length_a   1.000
_cell.length_b   1.000
_cell.length_c   1.000
_cell.angle_alpha   90.00
_cell.angle_beta   90.00
_cell.angle_gamma   90.00
#
_symmetry.space_group_name_H-M   'P 1'
#
loop_
_entity.id
_entity.type
_entity.pdbx_description
1 polymer ?
#
loop_
_entity_poly.entity_id
_entity_poly.type
_entity_poly.pdbx_seq_one_letter_code
_entity_poly.pdbx_strand_id
1 'polypeptide(L)'
;DTILMCIPDSKDDGMYALAVIDWLVAQHNQLVQIVAGTLGYPARKVSSRLLAQHDVIKYSKHELMRYLTSRCATWGVGGKLNLDLKQMESHLRRELSRPEVTIEMRGFQWLGESFSAGGELRSVIKQRDLLPDNIDRLKSEIPSPAIANTCLQKVEMAIAFILKSGSSLGTEKSGEMLLADYMRSVLAESPESFMGTGACADVRLWHVDSYVRILKQVVNKDPLDSIDPKYKEDLPKELEQKLVAVKDELPDQLVDLMGSFGETRLTETYINSETEIMSILQSIRDYTSIEIDDETFEAIETNFPADLKMRHWAAAYKLLRS
;
A
#
# COMPACT_ATOMS: atom_id res chain seq x y z
N ASP A 1 -1.33 22.91 -11.25
CA ASP A 1 -0.70 21.93 -12.16
C ASP A 1 0.80 21.74 -11.90
N THR A 2 1.62 22.79 -11.82
CA THR A 2 3.09 22.64 -11.71
C THR A 2 3.62 22.05 -10.40
N ILE A 3 2.86 22.09 -9.30
CA ILE A 3 3.31 21.58 -7.98
C ILE A 3 3.26 20.05 -7.91
N LEU A 4 2.30 19.41 -8.59
CA LEU A 4 2.15 17.95 -8.60
C LEU A 4 3.38 17.24 -9.19
N MET A 5 3.94 17.79 -10.28
CA MET A 5 5.15 17.27 -10.91
C MET A 5 6.43 17.39 -10.06
N CYS A 6 6.37 18.08 -8.91
CA CYS A 6 7.50 18.22 -8.00
C CYS A 6 7.42 17.27 -6.79
N ILE A 7 6.33 16.52 -6.64
CA ILE A 7 6.13 15.56 -5.55
C ILE A 7 6.48 14.18 -6.10
N PRO A 8 7.54 13.52 -5.60
CA PRO A 8 7.87 12.17 -6.06
C PRO A 8 6.81 11.19 -5.56
N ASP A 9 6.11 10.56 -6.50
CA ASP A 9 5.12 9.51 -6.25
C ASP A 9 5.28 8.41 -7.32
N SER A 10 4.92 7.19 -6.96
CA SER A 10 4.86 6.06 -7.90
C SER A 10 3.66 6.12 -8.87
N LYS A 11 2.69 7.01 -8.62
CA LYS A 11 1.45 7.16 -9.38
C LYS A 11 1.39 8.51 -10.10
N ASP A 12 0.66 8.53 -11.21
CA ASP A 12 0.28 9.73 -11.97
C ASP A 12 1.44 10.69 -12.26
N ASP A 13 1.21 12.00 -12.11
CA ASP A 13 2.18 13.06 -12.40
C ASP A 13 3.38 13.09 -11.43
N GLY A 14 3.32 12.37 -10.31
CA GLY A 14 4.45 12.25 -9.38
C GLY A 14 5.58 11.35 -9.92
N MET A 15 5.28 10.52 -10.93
CA MET A 15 6.25 9.64 -11.59
C MET A 15 7.38 10.43 -12.26
N TYR A 16 7.13 11.66 -12.72
CA TYR A 16 8.15 12.48 -13.39
C TYR A 16 9.27 12.88 -12.43
N ALA A 17 8.93 13.39 -11.24
CA ALA A 17 9.92 13.73 -10.22
C ALA A 17 10.71 12.50 -9.76
N LEU A 18 9.99 11.40 -9.53
CA LEU A 18 10.57 10.13 -9.13
C LEU A 18 11.59 9.62 -10.16
N ALA A 19 11.21 9.58 -11.44
CA ALA A 19 12.08 9.12 -12.52
C ALA A 19 13.34 9.97 -12.67
N VAL A 20 13.25 11.30 -12.48
CA VAL A 20 14.43 12.18 -12.51
C VAL A 20 15.37 11.89 -11.35
N ILE A 21 14.84 11.67 -10.14
CA ILE A 21 15.64 11.32 -8.96
C ILE A 21 16.35 9.98 -9.17
N ASP A 22 15.61 8.95 -9.60
CA ASP A 22 16.16 7.62 -9.84
C ASP A 22 17.25 7.65 -10.92
N TRP A 23 17.01 8.38 -12.01
CA TRP A 23 18.00 8.54 -13.08
C TRP A 23 19.27 9.23 -12.58
N LEU A 24 19.16 10.34 -11.84
CA LEU A 24 20.31 11.07 -11.30
C LEU A 24 21.14 10.21 -10.34
N VAL A 25 20.48 9.47 -9.45
CA VAL A 25 21.16 8.56 -8.52
C VAL A 25 21.81 7.40 -9.26
N ALA A 26 21.16 6.83 -10.27
CA ALA A 26 21.74 5.78 -11.10
C ALA A 26 23.02 6.27 -11.80
N GLN A 27 23.00 7.46 -12.40
CA GLN A 27 24.18 8.05 -13.05
C GLN A 27 25.31 8.32 -12.05
N HIS A 28 24.99 8.88 -10.88
CA HIS A 28 25.96 9.09 -9.81
C HIS A 28 26.59 7.77 -9.35
N ASN A 29 25.76 6.77 -9.04
CA ASN A 29 26.22 5.47 -8.55
C ASN A 29 27.05 4.71 -9.58
N GLN A 30 26.70 4.80 -10.87
CA GLN A 30 27.49 4.21 -11.95
C GLN A 30 28.93 4.74 -11.95
N LEU A 31 29.11 6.07 -11.85
CA LEU A 31 30.44 6.68 -11.80
C LEU A 31 31.21 6.28 -10.55
N VAL A 32 30.55 6.28 -9.39
CA VAL A 32 31.14 5.85 -8.12
C VAL A 32 31.64 4.41 -8.20
N GLN A 33 30.84 3.50 -8.78
CA GLN A 33 31.20 2.08 -8.92
C GLN A 33 32.38 1.87 -9.86
N ILE A 34 32.48 2.64 -10.96
CA ILE A 34 33.65 2.62 -11.85
C ILE A 34 34.91 3.02 -11.08
N VAL A 35 34.86 4.12 -10.32
CA VAL A 35 36.00 4.60 -9.52
C VAL A 35 36.38 3.58 -8.44
N ALA A 36 35.40 3.07 -7.70
CA ALA A 36 35.60 2.05 -6.67
C ALA A 36 36.26 0.78 -7.24
N GLY A 37 35.79 0.31 -8.40
CA GLY A 37 36.39 -0.82 -9.14
C GLY A 37 37.85 -0.58 -9.50
N THR A 38 38.22 0.63 -9.93
CA THR A 38 39.63 0.96 -10.22
C THR A 38 40.52 1.06 -8.98
N LEU A 39 39.94 1.35 -7.81
CA LEU A 39 40.66 1.43 -6.53
C LEU A 39 40.76 0.08 -5.82
N GLY A 40 39.97 -0.92 -6.23
CA GLY A 40 39.96 -2.26 -5.63
C GLY A 40 39.21 -2.35 -4.30
N TYR A 41 38.40 -1.35 -3.96
CA TYR A 41 37.60 -1.33 -2.73
C TYR A 41 36.13 -1.06 -3.06
N PRO A 42 35.17 -1.68 -2.35
CA PRO A 42 33.76 -1.39 -2.54
C PRO A 42 33.45 0.05 -2.15
N ALA A 43 32.55 0.70 -2.90
CA ALA A 43 32.08 2.04 -2.57
C ALA A 43 31.33 2.02 -1.23
N ARG A 44 31.63 2.99 -0.37
CA ARG A 44 30.82 3.25 0.83
C ARG A 44 29.41 3.65 0.40
N LYS A 45 28.39 3.25 1.18
CA LYS A 45 27.00 3.65 0.94
C LYS A 45 26.56 4.78 1.87
N VAL A 46 25.65 5.62 1.39
CA VAL A 46 24.98 6.69 2.16
C VAL A 46 23.49 6.73 1.84
N SER A 47 22.65 6.91 2.85
CA SER A 47 21.20 7.10 2.66
C SER A 47 20.93 8.50 2.11
N SER A 48 19.96 8.62 1.19
CA SER A 48 19.50 9.91 0.66
C SER A 48 18.99 10.86 1.75
N ARG A 49 18.59 10.35 2.91
CA ARG A 49 18.14 11.16 4.08
C ARG A 49 19.29 11.89 4.77
N LEU A 50 20.50 11.36 4.67
CA LEU A 50 21.71 11.90 5.29
C LEU A 50 22.67 12.47 4.24
N LEU A 51 22.22 12.58 2.98
CA LEU A 51 23.03 13.03 1.87
C LEU A 51 23.39 14.51 2.04
N ALA A 52 24.69 14.80 2.06
CA ALA A 52 25.21 16.15 2.09
C ALA A 52 25.89 16.53 0.77
N GLN A 53 26.21 17.82 0.59
CA GLN A 53 26.86 18.30 -0.64
C GLN A 53 28.21 17.62 -0.93
N HIS A 54 28.93 17.16 0.10
CA HIS A 54 30.22 16.49 -0.07
C HIS A 54 30.09 15.03 -0.50
N ASP A 55 28.90 14.44 -0.40
CA ASP A 55 28.61 13.07 -0.84
C ASP A 55 28.26 12.99 -2.33
N VAL A 56 27.98 14.14 -2.96
CA VAL A 56 27.54 14.22 -4.36
C VAL A 56 28.73 14.53 -5.27
N ILE A 57 28.73 13.93 -6.46
CA ILE A 57 29.68 14.31 -7.52
C ILE A 57 29.27 15.68 -8.05
N LYS A 58 30.05 16.70 -7.71
CA LYS A 58 29.94 18.04 -8.27
C LYS A 58 31.24 18.37 -8.99
N TYR A 59 31.20 18.33 -10.31
CA TYR A 59 32.38 18.57 -11.13
C TYR A 59 31.99 19.34 -12.39
N SER A 60 32.68 20.43 -12.67
CA SER A 60 32.37 21.29 -13.82
C SER A 60 33.36 21.11 -14.97
N LYS A 61 32.89 21.37 -16.20
CA LYS A 61 33.74 21.44 -17.38
C LYS A 61 34.90 22.43 -17.21
N HIS A 62 34.66 23.55 -16.53
CA HIS A 62 35.68 24.59 -16.32
C HIS A 62 36.82 24.09 -15.43
N GLU A 63 36.50 23.39 -14.34
CA GLU A 63 37.51 22.76 -13.45
C GLU A 63 38.32 21.71 -14.19
N LEU A 64 37.65 20.85 -14.98
CA LEU A 64 38.31 19.84 -15.81
C LEU A 64 39.31 20.48 -16.79
N MET A 65 38.86 21.46 -17.56
CA MET A 65 39.69 22.12 -18.58
C MET A 65 40.84 22.89 -17.95
N ARG A 66 40.62 23.53 -16.79
CA ARG A 66 41.66 24.20 -16.02
C ARG A 66 42.72 23.20 -15.55
N TYR A 67 42.32 22.03 -15.04
CA TYR A 67 43.28 21.01 -14.60
C TYR A 67 44.06 20.43 -15.78
N LEU A 68 43.38 20.11 -16.88
CA LEU A 68 43.99 19.58 -18.11
C LEU A 68 45.09 20.51 -18.63
N THR A 69 44.76 21.79 -18.80
CA THR A 69 45.68 22.77 -19.39
C THR A 69 46.83 23.14 -18.46
N SER A 70 46.61 23.16 -17.15
CA SER A 70 47.64 23.60 -16.19
C SER A 70 48.59 22.49 -15.74
N ARG A 71 48.15 21.22 -15.73
CA ARG A 71 48.93 20.11 -15.16
C ARG A 71 49.22 19.01 -16.16
N CYS A 72 48.28 18.70 -17.05
CA CYS A 72 48.38 17.53 -17.93
C CYS A 72 48.92 17.86 -19.33
N ALA A 73 48.90 19.13 -19.75
CA ALA A 73 49.33 19.56 -21.07
C ALA A 73 50.77 20.06 -21.06
N THR A 74 51.63 19.46 -21.90
CA THR A 74 53.01 19.90 -22.11
C THR A 74 53.29 20.08 -23.59
N TRP A 75 54.04 21.13 -23.94
CA TRP A 75 54.43 21.40 -25.32
C TRP A 75 55.87 20.92 -25.55
N GLY A 76 56.02 19.92 -26.41
CA GLY A 76 57.32 19.40 -26.83
C GLY A 76 57.99 20.27 -27.88
N VAL A 77 59.25 19.93 -28.20
CA VAL A 77 60.03 20.59 -29.26
C VAL A 77 59.29 20.47 -30.60
N GLY A 78 59.10 21.61 -31.28
CA GLY A 78 58.34 21.69 -32.54
C GLY A 78 56.82 21.87 -32.38
N GLY A 79 56.33 22.23 -31.20
CA GLY A 79 54.92 22.57 -30.98
C GLY A 79 53.99 21.36 -30.85
N LYS A 80 54.54 20.15 -30.63
CA LYS A 80 53.74 18.96 -30.38
C LYS A 80 53.13 19.01 -28.98
N LEU A 81 51.80 18.90 -28.89
CA LEU A 81 51.08 18.81 -27.63
C LEU A 81 51.14 17.37 -27.10
N ASN A 82 51.67 17.19 -25.89
CA ASN A 82 51.63 15.94 -25.15
C ASN A 82 50.65 16.08 -23.99
N LEU A 83 49.72 15.13 -23.88
CA LEU A 83 48.72 15.07 -22.82
C LEU A 83 48.98 13.89 -21.89
N ASP A 84 49.21 14.16 -20.61
CA ASP A 84 49.30 13.13 -19.57
C ASP A 84 47.91 12.71 -19.10
N LEU A 85 47.34 11.73 -19.82
CA LEU A 85 46.03 11.18 -19.48
C LEU A 85 46.04 10.38 -18.17
N LYS A 86 47.20 9.85 -17.74
CA LYS A 86 47.31 9.11 -16.47
C LYS A 86 47.18 10.07 -15.30
N GLN A 87 47.81 11.24 -15.38
CA GLN A 87 47.67 12.27 -14.37
C GLN A 87 46.23 12.81 -14.32
N MET A 88 45.62 13.03 -15.49
CA MET A 88 44.21 13.43 -15.56
C MET A 88 43.30 12.39 -14.90
N GLU A 89 43.49 11.12 -15.25
CA GLU A 89 42.71 10.01 -14.68
C GLU A 89 42.88 9.94 -13.16
N SER A 90 44.11 10.06 -12.65
CA SER A 90 44.35 10.08 -11.19
C SER A 90 43.65 11.24 -10.49
N HIS A 91 43.56 12.41 -11.12
CA HIS A 91 42.81 13.54 -10.58
C HIS A 91 41.31 13.25 -10.54
N LEU A 92 40.75 12.78 -11.66
CA LEU A 92 39.33 12.44 -11.76
C LEU A 92 38.94 11.36 -10.75
N ARG A 93 39.74 10.31 -10.56
CA ARG A 93 39.48 9.28 -9.55
C ARG A 93 39.35 9.87 -8.14
N ARG A 94 40.17 10.86 -7.80
CA ARG A 94 40.10 11.54 -6.50
C ARG A 94 38.83 12.39 -6.37
N GLU A 95 38.51 13.17 -7.39
CA GLU A 95 37.34 14.07 -7.36
C GLU A 95 36.01 13.32 -7.42
N LEU A 96 35.98 12.17 -8.11
CA LEU A 96 34.78 11.34 -8.29
C LEU A 96 34.63 10.24 -7.21
N SER A 97 35.61 10.07 -6.33
CA SER A 97 35.51 9.14 -5.20
C SER A 97 34.49 9.64 -4.18
N ARG A 98 33.24 9.22 -4.35
CA ARG A 98 32.07 9.55 -3.52
C ARG A 98 31.34 8.29 -3.07
N PRO A 99 30.50 8.34 -2.03
CA PRO A 99 29.69 7.19 -1.66
C PRO A 99 28.57 6.92 -2.68
N GLU A 100 28.15 5.66 -2.77
CA GLU A 100 26.94 5.22 -3.45
C GLU A 100 25.72 5.71 -2.66
N VAL A 101 24.77 6.32 -3.34
CA VAL A 101 23.54 6.83 -2.74
C VAL A 101 22.47 5.76 -2.78
N THR A 102 21.91 5.43 -1.62
CA THR A 102 20.73 4.58 -1.47
C THR A 102 19.52 5.48 -1.27
N ILE A 103 18.55 5.42 -2.18
CA ILE A 103 17.33 6.22 -2.10
C ILE A 103 16.42 5.65 -1.01
N GLU A 104 16.05 6.49 -0.06
CA GLU A 104 15.07 6.20 0.98
C GLU A 104 13.95 7.26 0.95
N MET A 105 13.07 7.17 -0.05
CA MET A 105 11.90 8.06 -0.12
C MET A 105 10.85 7.65 0.91
N ARG A 106 10.24 8.64 1.55
CA ARG A 106 8.98 8.44 2.27
C ARG A 106 7.87 8.51 1.22
N GLY A 107 7.03 7.49 1.14
CA GLY A 107 5.83 7.54 0.31
C GLY A 107 5.04 8.80 0.66
N PHE A 108 4.64 9.55 -0.36
CA PHE A 108 3.69 10.63 -0.20
C PHE A 108 2.32 10.01 0.00
N GLN A 109 1.54 10.51 0.96
CA GLN A 109 0.20 10.00 1.24
C GLN A 109 -0.82 11.05 0.82
N TRP A 110 -1.71 10.69 -0.10
CA TRP A 110 -2.77 11.58 -0.56
C TRP A 110 -3.90 11.66 0.47
N LEU A 111 -4.47 12.85 0.66
CA LEU A 111 -5.67 13.05 1.47
C LEU A 111 -6.83 12.24 0.88
N GLY A 112 -7.35 11.28 1.65
CA GLY A 112 -8.47 10.43 1.24
C GLY A 112 -8.07 9.06 0.68
N GLU A 113 -6.79 8.77 0.47
CA GLU A 113 -6.36 7.39 0.27
C GLU A 113 -6.63 6.59 1.54
N SER A 114 -7.66 5.74 1.47
CA SER A 114 -7.94 4.75 2.51
C SER A 114 -6.77 3.77 2.53
N PHE A 115 -6.11 3.62 3.68
CA PHE A 115 -5.14 2.55 3.85
C PHE A 115 -5.82 1.24 3.46
N SER A 116 -5.29 0.54 2.46
CA SER A 116 -5.54 -0.90 2.31
C SER A 116 -4.72 -1.61 3.40
N ALA A 117 -5.07 -1.32 4.65
CA ALA A 117 -4.30 -1.58 5.86
C ALA A 117 -4.05 -3.08 6.09
N GLY A 118 -4.94 -3.94 5.58
CA GLY A 118 -4.92 -5.36 5.89
C GLY A 118 -3.63 -6.06 5.46
N GLY A 119 -3.05 -5.68 4.31
CA GLY A 119 -1.82 -6.30 3.83
C GLY A 119 -0.59 -5.85 4.60
N GLU A 120 -0.45 -4.54 4.81
CA GLU A 120 0.74 -3.95 5.43
C GLU A 120 0.78 -4.18 6.94
N LEU A 121 -0.36 -4.13 7.64
CA LEU A 121 -0.41 -4.33 9.09
C LEU A 121 -0.01 -5.75 9.47
N ARG A 122 -0.40 -6.75 8.66
CA ARG A 122 0.00 -8.16 8.83
C ARG A 122 1.52 -8.36 8.76
N SER A 123 2.24 -7.50 8.05
CA SER A 123 3.71 -7.56 7.98
C SER A 123 4.40 -7.08 9.28
N VAL A 124 3.68 -6.32 10.12
CA VAL A 124 4.20 -5.75 11.38
C VAL A 124 3.65 -6.50 12.60
N ILE A 125 2.38 -6.87 12.59
CA ILE A 125 1.69 -7.57 13.70
C ILE A 125 0.82 -8.68 13.11
N LYS A 126 1.01 -9.92 13.59
CA LYS A 126 0.19 -11.07 13.19
C LYS A 126 -1.27 -10.85 13.59
N GLN A 127 -2.12 -10.57 12.60
CA GLN A 127 -3.55 -10.34 12.81
C GLN A 127 -4.31 -11.65 13.08
N ARG A 128 -5.39 -11.55 13.85
CA ARG A 128 -6.30 -12.62 14.27
C ARG A 128 -7.73 -12.09 14.26
N ASP A 129 -8.67 -12.97 13.96
CA ASP A 129 -10.09 -12.62 14.02
C ASP A 129 -10.58 -12.50 15.47
N LEU A 130 -11.59 -11.66 15.65
CA LEU A 130 -12.36 -11.60 16.90
C LEU A 130 -13.26 -12.82 17.02
N LEU A 131 -13.43 -13.34 18.24
CA LEU A 131 -14.38 -14.41 18.51
C LEU A 131 -15.83 -13.94 18.21
N PRO A 132 -16.72 -14.81 17.70
CA PRO A 132 -18.10 -14.44 17.37
C PRO A 132 -18.85 -13.73 18.51
N ASP A 133 -18.73 -14.25 19.73
CA ASP A 133 -19.34 -13.64 20.93
C ASP A 133 -18.88 -12.18 21.15
N ASN A 134 -17.62 -11.88 20.85
CA ASN A 134 -17.09 -10.52 20.94
C ASN A 134 -17.61 -9.64 19.80
N ILE A 135 -17.80 -10.20 18.61
CA ILE A 135 -18.36 -9.49 17.45
C ILE A 135 -19.79 -9.06 17.73
N ASP A 136 -20.62 -9.96 18.26
CA ASP A 136 -22.02 -9.66 18.58
C ASP A 136 -22.12 -8.61 19.69
N ARG A 137 -21.26 -8.73 20.71
CA ARG A 137 -21.18 -7.73 21.78
C ARG A 137 -20.73 -6.37 21.24
N LEU A 138 -19.71 -6.32 20.38
CA LEU A 138 -19.27 -5.09 19.70
C LEU A 138 -20.38 -4.45 18.87
N LYS A 139 -21.12 -5.24 18.08
CA LYS A 139 -22.25 -4.74 17.28
C LYS A 139 -23.36 -4.18 18.17
N SER A 140 -23.58 -4.74 19.35
CA SER A 140 -24.55 -4.22 20.32
C SER A 140 -24.10 -2.92 21.00
N GLU A 141 -22.80 -2.74 21.21
CA GLU A 141 -22.19 -1.56 21.86
C GLU A 141 -21.98 -0.38 20.92
N ILE A 142 -21.98 -0.61 19.61
CA ILE A 142 -21.80 0.41 18.57
C ILE A 142 -23.15 0.59 17.84
N PRO A 143 -24.13 1.28 18.46
CA PRO A 143 -25.51 1.29 17.98
C PRO A 143 -25.74 2.19 16.75
N SER A 144 -24.76 3.02 16.38
CA SER A 144 -24.93 3.99 15.29
C SER A 144 -23.73 4.05 14.33
N PRO A 145 -24.00 4.28 13.03
CA PRO A 145 -22.96 4.52 12.02
C PRO A 145 -22.02 5.67 12.38
N ALA A 146 -22.52 6.75 13.01
CA ALA A 146 -21.70 7.89 13.39
C ALA A 146 -20.63 7.53 14.44
N ILE A 147 -21.01 6.70 15.42
CA ILE A 147 -20.09 6.18 16.42
C ILE A 147 -19.09 5.22 15.78
N ALA A 148 -19.56 4.32 14.91
CA ALA A 148 -18.70 3.38 14.20
C ALA A 148 -17.66 4.12 13.34
N ASN A 149 -18.05 5.20 12.66
CA ASN A 149 -17.16 5.99 11.82
C ASN A 149 -16.11 6.75 12.66
N THR A 150 -16.51 7.26 13.82
CA THR A 150 -15.57 7.88 14.77
C THR A 150 -14.55 6.85 15.28
N CYS A 151 -15.01 5.64 15.61
CA CYS A 151 -14.11 4.55 16.00
C CYS A 151 -13.18 4.15 14.86
N LEU A 152 -13.70 4.07 13.63
CA LEU A 152 -12.95 3.70 12.44
C LEU A 152 -11.79 4.69 12.21
N GLN A 153 -12.06 5.99 12.25
CA GLN A 153 -11.03 7.03 12.10
C GLN A 153 -9.91 6.91 13.14
N LYS A 154 -10.26 6.60 14.39
CA LYS A 154 -9.28 6.41 15.48
C LYS A 154 -8.44 5.15 15.28
N VAL A 155 -9.07 4.07 14.84
CA VAL A 155 -8.38 2.82 14.52
C VAL A 155 -7.44 3.02 13.32
N GLU A 156 -7.88 3.71 12.26
CA GLU A 156 -7.07 4.04 11.09
C GLU A 156 -5.85 4.91 11.46
N MET A 157 -6.02 5.86 12.37
CA MET A 157 -4.90 6.64 12.91
C MET A 157 -3.91 5.76 13.67
N ALA A 158 -4.38 4.80 14.47
CA ALA A 158 -3.51 3.84 15.15
C ALA A 158 -2.75 2.96 14.16
N ILE A 159 -3.41 2.45 13.13
CA ILE A 159 -2.79 1.68 12.04
C ILE A 159 -1.69 2.51 11.37
N ALA A 160 -1.99 3.74 10.97
CA ALA A 160 -1.03 4.62 10.32
C ALA A 160 0.21 4.85 11.18
N PHE A 161 0.03 5.01 12.51
CA PHE A 161 1.15 5.17 13.43
C PHE A 161 1.97 3.90 13.62
N ILE A 162 1.32 2.73 13.72
CA ILE A 162 1.99 1.42 13.83
C ILE A 162 2.86 1.18 12.59
N LEU A 163 2.29 1.36 11.40
CA LEU A 163 2.99 1.20 10.12
C LEU A 163 4.18 2.16 10.00
N LYS A 164 3.99 3.43 10.38
CA LYS A 164 5.04 4.45 10.34
C LYS A 164 6.15 4.23 11.37
N SER A 165 5.85 3.55 12.48
CA SER A 165 6.81 3.20 13.53
C SER A 165 7.69 1.99 13.16
N GLY A 166 7.33 1.28 12.09
CA GLY A 166 8.21 0.55 11.16
C GLY A 166 9.05 -0.63 11.66
N SER A 167 9.24 -0.83 12.97
CA SER A 167 10.08 -1.91 13.53
C SER A 167 10.27 -1.84 15.05
N SER A 168 10.02 -0.67 15.67
CA SER A 168 10.15 -0.49 17.12
C SER A 168 9.17 -1.34 17.95
N LEU A 169 8.02 -1.70 17.35
CA LEU A 169 6.98 -2.54 17.96
C LEU A 169 7.07 -4.01 17.49
N GLY A 170 8.14 -4.42 16.81
CA GLY A 170 8.27 -5.75 16.19
C GLY A 170 8.53 -6.92 17.15
N THR A 171 8.19 -6.79 18.44
CA THR A 171 8.25 -7.92 19.37
C THR A 171 6.92 -8.68 19.33
N GLU A 172 6.94 -10.02 19.38
CA GLU A 172 5.70 -10.85 19.38
C GLU A 172 4.65 -10.41 20.43
N LYS A 173 5.09 -9.74 21.49
CA LYS A 173 4.23 -9.22 22.57
C LYS A 173 3.44 -7.96 22.22
N SER A 174 3.81 -7.24 21.16
CA SER A 174 3.14 -5.99 20.80
C SER A 174 1.70 -6.23 20.31
N GLY A 175 1.43 -7.39 19.70
CA GLY A 175 0.07 -7.79 19.33
C GLY A 175 -0.88 -8.00 20.52
N GLU A 176 -0.34 -8.32 21.71
CA GLU A 176 -1.12 -8.55 22.92
C GLU A 176 -1.63 -7.25 23.56
N MET A 177 -1.04 -6.10 23.21
CA MET A 177 -1.44 -4.81 23.78
C MET A 177 -2.89 -4.49 23.42
N LEU A 178 -3.66 -3.98 24.38
CA LEU A 178 -5.01 -3.49 24.12
C LEU A 178 -4.94 -2.27 23.20
N LEU A 179 -5.84 -2.20 22.21
CA LEU A 179 -5.90 -1.06 21.31
C LEU A 179 -6.20 0.23 22.08
N ALA A 180 -7.07 0.18 23.08
CA ALA A 180 -7.35 1.30 23.96
C ALA A 180 -6.11 1.80 24.71
N ASP A 181 -5.30 0.88 25.24
CA ASP A 181 -4.05 1.23 25.93
C ASP A 181 -3.02 1.80 24.96
N TYR A 182 -2.96 1.29 23.73
CA TYR A 182 -2.08 1.83 22.69
C TYR A 182 -2.46 3.26 22.35
N MET A 183 -3.73 3.54 22.11
CA MET A 183 -4.18 4.89 21.80
C MET A 183 -3.93 5.86 22.96
N ARG A 184 -4.12 5.42 24.21
CA ARG A 184 -3.84 6.25 25.39
C ARG A 184 -2.36 6.52 25.58
N SER A 185 -1.53 5.47 25.53
CA SER A 185 -0.11 5.56 25.92
C SER A 185 0.80 6.03 24.80
N VAL A 186 0.48 5.69 23.55
CA VAL A 186 1.31 5.99 22.37
C VAL A 186 0.77 7.19 21.60
N LEU A 187 -0.54 7.27 21.39
CA LEU A 187 -1.15 8.37 20.63
C LEU A 187 -1.62 9.53 21.52
N ALA A 188 -1.51 9.39 22.84
CA ALA A 188 -1.98 10.36 23.82
C ALA A 188 -3.46 10.76 23.65
N GLU A 189 -4.29 9.84 23.15
CA GLU A 189 -5.72 10.05 22.98
C GLU A 189 -6.46 9.99 24.33
N SER A 190 -7.50 10.80 24.47
CA SER A 190 -8.28 10.84 25.71
C SER A 190 -9.05 9.54 25.91
N PRO A 191 -9.20 9.03 27.15
CA PRO A 191 -9.94 7.80 27.41
C PRO A 191 -11.43 7.88 27.06
N GLU A 192 -11.97 9.10 26.91
CA GLU A 192 -13.33 9.37 26.47
C GLU A 192 -13.50 9.34 24.94
N SER A 193 -12.39 9.43 24.19
CA SER A 193 -12.41 9.49 22.72
C SER A 193 -12.55 8.11 22.05
N PHE A 194 -12.19 7.05 22.76
CA PHE A 194 -12.41 5.68 22.33
C PHE A 194 -13.53 5.11 23.20
N MET A 195 -14.57 4.57 22.55
CA MET A 195 -15.73 3.97 23.22
C MET A 195 -15.26 2.76 24.05
N GLY A 196 -14.78 3.01 25.26
CA GLY A 196 -13.99 2.09 26.08
C GLY A 196 -14.80 1.32 27.11
N THR A 197 -16.07 1.03 26.84
CA THR A 197 -16.89 0.21 27.75
C THR A 197 -17.24 -1.11 27.06
N GLY A 198 -16.86 -2.23 27.65
CA GLY A 198 -17.30 -3.56 27.22
C GLY A 198 -16.40 -4.25 26.20
N ALA A 199 -16.93 -4.72 25.07
CA ALA A 199 -16.26 -5.48 24.01
C ALA A 199 -15.13 -4.71 23.33
N CYS A 200 -15.28 -3.39 23.18
CA CYS A 200 -14.21 -2.52 22.66
C CYS A 200 -12.97 -2.51 23.57
N ALA A 201 -13.13 -2.78 24.87
CA ALA A 201 -12.02 -2.84 25.82
C ALA A 201 -11.17 -4.11 25.67
N ASP A 202 -11.71 -5.17 25.05
CA ASP A 202 -11.01 -6.45 24.83
C ASP A 202 -10.31 -6.52 23.46
N VAL A 203 -10.47 -5.48 22.62
CA VAL A 203 -9.81 -5.40 21.31
C VAL A 203 -8.31 -5.15 21.51
N ARG A 204 -7.50 -6.02 20.93
CA ARG A 204 -6.02 -5.98 20.96
C ARG A 204 -5.47 -5.58 19.61
N LEU A 205 -4.19 -5.22 19.55
CA LEU A 205 -3.53 -4.82 18.29
C LEU A 205 -3.52 -5.94 17.23
N TRP A 206 -3.56 -7.21 17.64
CA TRP A 206 -3.73 -8.32 16.71
C TRP A 206 -5.16 -8.46 16.15
N HIS A 207 -6.17 -7.74 16.66
CA HIS A 207 -7.57 -7.86 16.25
C HIS A 207 -7.99 -6.71 15.32
N VAL A 208 -7.06 -5.82 14.96
CA VAL A 208 -7.35 -4.54 14.33
C VAL A 208 -8.01 -4.72 12.96
N ASP A 209 -7.52 -5.65 12.13
CA ASP A 209 -8.15 -5.97 10.83
C ASP A 209 -9.61 -6.39 11.00
N SER A 210 -9.87 -7.34 11.89
CA SER A 210 -11.22 -7.83 12.16
C SER A 210 -12.12 -6.72 12.73
N TYR A 211 -11.57 -5.85 13.57
CA TYR A 211 -12.32 -4.75 14.17
C TYR A 211 -12.70 -3.68 13.12
N VAL A 212 -11.78 -3.31 12.23
CA VAL A 212 -12.06 -2.42 11.10
C VAL A 212 -13.18 -2.96 10.22
N ARG A 213 -13.15 -4.25 9.89
CA ARG A 213 -14.21 -4.91 9.10
C ARG A 213 -15.58 -4.78 9.78
N ILE A 214 -15.65 -5.00 11.10
CA ILE A 214 -16.90 -4.86 11.87
C ILE A 214 -17.38 -3.41 11.87
N LEU A 215 -16.48 -2.45 12.10
CA LEU A 215 -16.82 -1.03 12.09
C LEU A 215 -17.38 -0.60 10.73
N LYS A 216 -16.75 -1.04 9.63
CA LYS A 216 -17.25 -0.79 8.28
C LYS A 216 -18.64 -1.38 8.04
N GLN A 217 -18.91 -2.60 8.51
CA GLN A 217 -20.26 -3.19 8.46
C GLN A 217 -21.31 -2.37 9.24
N VAL A 218 -20.90 -1.71 10.33
CA VAL A 218 -21.82 -0.85 11.11
C VAL A 218 -21.99 0.53 10.48
N VAL A 219 -20.92 1.09 9.90
CA VAL A 219 -20.97 2.37 9.16
C VAL A 219 -21.84 2.22 7.91
N ASN A 220 -21.59 1.19 7.12
CA ASN A 220 -22.29 0.88 5.88
C ASN A 220 -23.35 -0.20 6.16
N LYS A 221 -24.51 0.23 6.69
CA LYS A 221 -25.66 -0.67 6.96
C LYS A 221 -26.06 -1.48 5.73
N ASP A 222 -25.94 -0.90 4.54
CA ASP A 222 -26.01 -1.62 3.28
C ASP A 222 -24.65 -1.48 2.55
N PRO A 223 -23.87 -2.57 2.38
CA PRO A 223 -22.61 -2.53 1.62
C PRO A 223 -22.82 -2.16 0.15
N LEU A 224 -24.08 -2.08 -0.31
CA LEU A 224 -24.44 -1.63 -1.64
C LEU A 224 -24.58 -0.11 -1.77
N ASP A 225 -24.62 0.66 -0.68
CA ASP A 225 -24.85 2.11 -0.75
C ASP A 225 -23.74 2.82 -1.53
N SER A 226 -22.48 2.42 -1.32
CA SER A 226 -21.29 3.00 -1.97
C SER A 226 -21.02 2.47 -3.39
N ILE A 227 -21.70 1.40 -3.81
CA ILE A 227 -21.47 0.77 -5.12
C ILE A 227 -21.93 1.68 -6.27
N ASP A 228 -21.16 1.74 -7.35
CA ASP A 228 -21.48 2.49 -8.56
C ASP A 228 -22.84 2.04 -9.14
N PRO A 229 -23.73 2.97 -9.58
CA PRO A 229 -25.03 2.66 -10.16
C PRO A 229 -25.01 1.62 -11.29
N LYS A 230 -23.91 1.51 -12.06
CA LYS A 230 -23.81 0.54 -13.15
C LYS A 230 -23.82 -0.93 -12.72
N TYR A 231 -23.59 -1.21 -11.43
CA TYR A 231 -23.65 -2.56 -10.85
C TYR A 231 -24.95 -2.82 -10.06
N LYS A 232 -25.93 -1.92 -10.18
CA LYS A 232 -27.21 -1.95 -9.46
C LYS A 232 -28.40 -2.25 -10.37
N GLU A 233 -28.16 -2.81 -11.56
CA GLU A 233 -29.23 -3.19 -12.47
C GLU A 233 -29.97 -4.42 -11.94
N ASP A 234 -31.31 -4.40 -12.01
CA ASP A 234 -32.15 -5.49 -11.53
C ASP A 234 -31.88 -6.79 -12.29
N LEU A 235 -32.09 -7.92 -11.62
CA LEU A 235 -31.99 -9.23 -12.24
C LEU A 235 -33.15 -9.46 -13.22
N PRO A 236 -32.88 -9.95 -14.45
CA PRO A 236 -33.90 -10.54 -15.27
C PRO A 236 -34.58 -11.70 -14.53
N LYS A 237 -35.91 -11.82 -14.64
CA LYS A 237 -36.71 -12.84 -13.92
C LYS A 237 -36.19 -14.27 -14.10
N GLU A 238 -35.65 -14.58 -15.28
CA GLU A 238 -35.08 -15.89 -15.58
C GLU A 238 -33.83 -16.17 -14.74
N LEU A 239 -32.94 -15.18 -14.58
CA LEU A 239 -31.74 -15.29 -13.75
C LEU A 239 -32.07 -15.28 -12.27
N GLU A 240 -33.06 -14.47 -11.87
CA GLU A 240 -33.57 -14.45 -10.50
C GLU A 240 -34.05 -15.85 -10.08
N GLN A 241 -34.85 -16.52 -10.91
CA GLN A 241 -35.34 -17.88 -10.65
C GLN A 241 -34.21 -18.91 -10.57
N LYS A 242 -33.19 -18.82 -11.44
CA LYS A 242 -32.01 -19.68 -11.37
C LYS A 242 -31.26 -19.50 -10.05
N LEU A 243 -31.04 -18.25 -9.64
CA LEU A 243 -30.32 -17.92 -8.41
C LEU A 243 -31.10 -18.39 -7.17
N VAL A 244 -32.42 -18.23 -7.15
CA VAL A 244 -33.29 -18.73 -6.07
C VAL A 244 -33.23 -20.26 -5.97
N ALA A 245 -33.19 -20.97 -7.10
CA ALA A 245 -33.18 -22.43 -7.12
C ALA A 245 -31.90 -23.05 -6.52
N VAL A 246 -30.77 -22.33 -6.60
CA VAL A 246 -29.46 -22.80 -6.11
C VAL A 246 -29.05 -22.14 -4.80
N LYS A 247 -29.86 -21.21 -4.28
CA LYS A 247 -29.52 -20.38 -3.11
C LYS A 247 -29.15 -21.22 -1.89
N ASP A 248 -29.93 -22.27 -1.60
CA ASP A 248 -29.71 -23.14 -0.43
C ASP A 248 -28.49 -24.06 -0.59
N GLU A 249 -27.95 -24.19 -1.81
CA GLU A 249 -26.75 -24.96 -2.13
C GLU A 249 -25.48 -24.10 -2.14
N LEU A 250 -25.63 -22.78 -2.06
CA LEU A 250 -24.52 -21.83 -2.04
C LEU A 250 -24.07 -21.55 -0.59
N PRO A 251 -22.75 -21.51 -0.33
CA PRO A 251 -22.21 -21.27 0.99
C PRO A 251 -22.38 -19.81 1.44
N ASP A 252 -22.61 -19.58 2.73
CA ASP A 252 -22.74 -18.24 3.32
C ASP A 252 -21.49 -17.37 3.11
N GLN A 253 -20.30 -17.97 3.04
CA GLN A 253 -19.05 -17.24 2.77
C GLN A 253 -19.07 -16.50 1.43
N LEU A 254 -19.88 -16.93 0.46
CA LEU A 254 -20.05 -16.23 -0.82
C LEU A 254 -20.70 -14.86 -0.61
N VAL A 255 -21.68 -14.75 0.28
CA VAL A 255 -22.36 -13.48 0.57
C VAL A 255 -21.36 -12.52 1.21
N ASP A 256 -20.57 -12.98 2.18
CA ASP A 256 -19.53 -12.17 2.80
C ASP A 256 -18.48 -11.70 1.79
N LEU A 257 -18.05 -12.59 0.88
CA LEU A 257 -17.13 -12.28 -0.21
C LEU A 257 -17.70 -11.21 -1.13
N MET A 258 -18.94 -11.39 -1.59
CA MET A 258 -19.61 -10.45 -2.48
C MET A 258 -19.83 -9.09 -1.83
N GLY A 259 -20.20 -9.06 -0.54
CA GLY A 259 -20.37 -7.84 0.23
C GLY A 259 -19.06 -7.08 0.39
N SER A 260 -18.00 -7.77 0.84
CA SER A 260 -16.67 -7.17 1.03
C SER A 260 -16.08 -6.67 -0.28
N PHE A 261 -16.24 -7.40 -1.38
CA PHE A 261 -15.73 -6.97 -2.68
C PHE A 261 -16.52 -5.79 -3.24
N GLY A 262 -17.85 -5.82 -3.11
CA GLY A 262 -18.72 -4.71 -3.52
C GLY A 262 -18.32 -3.40 -2.84
N GLU A 263 -18.18 -3.42 -1.53
CA GLU A 263 -17.84 -2.22 -0.74
C GLU A 263 -16.44 -1.66 -1.06
N THR A 264 -15.47 -2.53 -1.38
CA THR A 264 -14.07 -2.12 -1.52
C THR A 264 -13.64 -1.83 -2.96
N ARG A 265 -14.27 -2.45 -3.96
CA ARG A 265 -13.81 -2.43 -5.36
C ARG A 265 -14.86 -1.97 -6.37
N LEU A 266 -16.15 -2.03 -6.03
CA LEU A 266 -17.23 -1.61 -6.94
C LEU A 266 -17.68 -0.17 -6.74
N THR A 267 -16.92 0.62 -5.99
CA THR A 267 -17.06 2.08 -5.86
C THR A 267 -16.47 2.83 -7.07
N GLU A 268 -15.63 2.15 -7.86
CA GLU A 268 -14.89 2.73 -8.98
C GLU A 268 -15.22 2.04 -10.31
N THR A 269 -14.94 2.71 -11.44
CA THR A 269 -15.42 2.31 -12.77
C THR A 269 -14.47 1.38 -13.55
N TYR A 270 -13.52 0.71 -12.89
CA TYR A 270 -12.51 -0.10 -13.58
C TYR A 270 -13.03 -1.43 -14.15
N ILE A 271 -14.03 -2.04 -13.51
CA ILE A 271 -14.57 -3.34 -13.95
C ILE A 271 -15.69 -3.12 -14.96
N ASN A 272 -15.65 -3.84 -16.09
CA ASN A 272 -16.68 -3.76 -17.10
C ASN A 272 -17.98 -4.43 -16.59
N SER A 273 -19.12 -3.74 -16.73
CA SER A 273 -20.44 -4.18 -16.28
C SER A 273 -20.93 -5.46 -16.98
N GLU A 274 -20.43 -5.74 -18.17
CA GLU A 274 -20.77 -6.95 -18.95
C GLU A 274 -19.87 -8.16 -18.63
N THR A 275 -18.91 -8.02 -17.71
CA THR A 275 -18.07 -9.13 -17.24
C THR A 275 -18.90 -10.10 -16.42
N GLU A 276 -18.54 -11.39 -16.45
CA GLU A 276 -19.19 -12.42 -15.63
C GLU A 276 -18.74 -12.33 -14.18
N ILE A 277 -19.71 -12.45 -13.27
CA ILE A 277 -19.45 -12.38 -11.82
C ILE A 277 -18.49 -13.50 -11.41
N MET A 278 -18.68 -14.72 -11.92
CA MET A 278 -17.83 -15.86 -11.61
C MET A 278 -16.35 -15.63 -11.98
N SER A 279 -16.08 -15.03 -13.13
CA SER A 279 -14.72 -14.71 -13.56
C SER A 279 -14.02 -13.76 -12.59
N ILE A 280 -14.78 -12.78 -12.04
CA ILE A 280 -14.27 -11.88 -11.02
C ILE A 280 -14.06 -12.62 -9.70
N LEU A 281 -15.02 -13.44 -9.25
CA LEU A 281 -14.91 -14.22 -8.01
C LEU A 281 -13.68 -15.14 -8.02
N GLN A 282 -13.40 -15.79 -9.15
CA GLN A 282 -12.18 -16.59 -9.36
C GLN A 282 -10.91 -15.74 -9.22
N SER A 283 -10.90 -14.56 -9.84
CA SER A 283 -9.73 -13.69 -9.82
C SER A 283 -9.42 -13.13 -8.43
N ILE A 284 -10.44 -12.96 -7.57
CA ILE A 284 -10.28 -12.33 -6.26
C ILE A 284 -10.03 -13.34 -5.15
N ARG A 285 -10.28 -14.63 -5.39
CA ARG A 285 -10.11 -15.72 -4.42
C ARG A 285 -8.78 -15.62 -3.66
N ASP A 286 -7.70 -15.38 -4.40
CA ASP A 286 -6.34 -15.31 -3.84
C ASP A 286 -6.01 -13.99 -3.13
N TYR A 287 -6.83 -12.96 -3.32
CA TYR A 287 -6.56 -11.60 -2.84
C TYR A 287 -7.48 -11.17 -1.68
N THR A 288 -8.50 -11.97 -1.35
CA THR A 288 -9.41 -11.62 -0.25
C THR A 288 -8.95 -12.24 1.06
N SER A 289 -9.36 -11.62 2.17
CA SER A 289 -9.12 -12.15 3.52
C SER A 289 -10.11 -13.24 3.94
N ILE A 290 -11.04 -13.61 3.06
CA ILE A 290 -12.07 -14.61 3.32
C ILE A 290 -11.52 -15.93 2.81
N GLU A 291 -11.15 -16.82 3.73
CA GLU A 291 -10.68 -18.15 3.40
C GLU A 291 -11.86 -19.00 2.95
N ILE A 292 -11.93 -19.28 1.64
CA ILE A 292 -12.84 -20.25 1.05
C ILE A 292 -11.99 -21.43 0.56
N ASP A 293 -12.18 -22.59 1.16
CA ASP A 293 -11.48 -23.81 0.76
C ASP A 293 -11.85 -24.22 -0.68
N ASP A 294 -11.02 -25.08 -1.27
CA ASP A 294 -11.18 -25.51 -2.67
C ASP A 294 -12.53 -26.19 -2.93
N GLU A 295 -12.99 -27.03 -2.00
CA GLU A 295 -14.24 -27.79 -2.15
C GLU A 295 -15.46 -26.85 -2.14
N THR A 296 -15.47 -25.87 -1.23
CA THR A 296 -16.51 -24.86 -1.12
C THR A 296 -16.53 -23.96 -2.35
N PHE A 297 -15.36 -23.60 -2.87
CA PHE A 297 -15.28 -22.78 -4.08
C PHE A 297 -15.72 -23.54 -5.33
N GLU A 298 -15.41 -24.84 -5.43
CA GLU A 298 -15.87 -25.70 -6.52
C GLU A 298 -17.41 -25.85 -6.52
N ALA A 299 -18.04 -25.90 -5.34
CA ALA A 299 -19.49 -25.88 -5.20
C ALA A 299 -20.09 -24.55 -5.69
N ILE A 300 -19.45 -23.41 -5.38
CA ILE A 300 -19.84 -22.10 -5.91
C ILE A 300 -19.74 -22.09 -7.44
N GLU A 301 -18.61 -22.55 -8.00
CA GLU A 301 -18.39 -22.56 -9.46
C GLU A 301 -19.41 -23.45 -10.20
N THR A 302 -19.79 -24.57 -9.59
CA THR A 302 -20.74 -25.52 -10.19
C THR A 302 -22.18 -25.01 -10.16
N ASN A 303 -22.61 -24.41 -9.05
CA ASN A 303 -24.02 -24.10 -8.82
C ASN A 303 -24.38 -22.65 -9.17
N PHE A 304 -23.42 -21.74 -9.16
CA PHE A 304 -23.68 -20.33 -9.41
C PHE A 304 -23.91 -20.05 -10.92
N PRO A 305 -24.93 -19.27 -11.31
CA PRO A 305 -25.23 -19.04 -12.72
C PRO A 305 -24.09 -18.35 -13.49
N ALA A 306 -23.52 -19.04 -14.47
CA ALA A 306 -22.41 -18.53 -15.28
C ALA A 306 -22.77 -17.30 -16.14
N ASP A 307 -24.06 -17.13 -16.45
CA ASP A 307 -24.60 -16.02 -17.24
C ASP A 307 -24.77 -14.71 -16.43
N LEU A 308 -24.52 -14.74 -15.12
CA LEU A 308 -24.67 -13.59 -14.25
C LEU A 308 -23.57 -12.54 -14.50
N LYS A 309 -23.97 -11.33 -14.89
CA LYS A 309 -23.06 -10.22 -15.22
C LYS A 309 -22.89 -9.24 -14.06
N MET A 310 -21.75 -8.54 -14.03
CA MET A 310 -21.38 -7.56 -12.99
C MET A 310 -22.44 -6.46 -12.81
N ARG A 311 -23.17 -6.09 -13.87
CA ARG A 311 -24.26 -5.11 -13.76
C ARG A 311 -25.37 -5.51 -12.79
N HIS A 312 -25.52 -6.81 -12.52
CA HIS A 312 -26.52 -7.38 -11.61
C HIS A 312 -25.97 -7.72 -10.21
N TRP A 313 -24.74 -7.28 -9.89
CA TRP A 313 -24.07 -7.63 -8.63
C TRP A 313 -24.91 -7.33 -7.39
N ALA A 314 -25.44 -6.10 -7.30
CA ALA A 314 -26.19 -5.68 -6.13
C ALA A 314 -27.50 -6.48 -5.94
N ALA A 315 -28.20 -6.78 -7.04
CA ALA A 315 -29.44 -7.55 -7.01
C ALA A 315 -29.17 -9.01 -6.61
N ALA A 316 -28.10 -9.62 -7.13
CA ALA A 316 -27.69 -10.97 -6.76
C ALA A 316 -27.28 -11.07 -5.29
N TYR A 317 -26.47 -10.12 -4.80
CA TYR A 317 -26.09 -10.04 -3.39
C TYR A 317 -27.32 -9.92 -2.46
N LYS A 318 -28.28 -9.05 -2.79
CA LYS A 318 -29.52 -8.91 -2.00
C LYS A 318 -30.31 -10.21 -1.94
N LEU A 319 -30.39 -10.93 -3.05
CA LEU A 319 -31.16 -12.16 -3.14
C LEU A 319 -30.50 -13.30 -2.34
N LEU A 320 -29.17 -13.43 -2.42
CA LEU A 320 -28.43 -14.44 -1.67
C LEU A 320 -28.42 -14.16 -0.16
N ARG A 321 -28.42 -12.88 0.24
CA ARG A 321 -28.48 -12.48 1.65
C ARG A 321 -29.86 -12.64 2.30
N SER A 322 -30.93 -12.60 1.49
CA SER A 322 -32.33 -12.69 1.97
C SER A 322 -32.66 -14.01 2.66
#